data_AF-A0AAW9J2F2-F1
#
_entry.id   AF-A0AAW9J2F2-F1
#
_cell.length_a   1.000
_cell.length_b   1.000
_cell.length_c   1.000
_cell.angle_alpha   90.00
_cell.angle_beta   90.00
_cell.angle_gamma   90.00
#
_symmetry.space_group_name_H-M   'P 1'
#
loop_
_entity.id
_entity.type
_entity.pdbx_description
1 polymer ?
#
loop_
_entity_poly.entity_id
_entity_poly.type
_entity_poly.pdbx_seq_one_letter_code
_entity_poly.pdbx_strand_id
1 'polypeptide(L)' 'MEFLIRPIDIGDGKGINALRRMPGVFENILGIPSERVKRNEDFIVNMDGNQHQFVAITKNKNGEEQIIG' A
#
# COMPACT_ATOMS: atom_id res chain seq x y z
N MET A 1 -9.28 -10.77 -13.84
CA MET A 1 -8.99 -10.52 -12.42
C MET A 1 -9.77 -9.28 -12.04
N GLU A 2 -10.71 -9.40 -11.10
CA GLU A 2 -11.47 -8.24 -10.65
C GLU A 2 -10.63 -7.44 -9.64
N PHE A 3 -10.55 -6.13 -9.87
CA PHE A 3 -9.89 -5.20 -8.97
C PHE A 3 -10.73 -3.95 -8.82
N LEU A 4 -10.63 -3.32 -7.65
CA LEU A 4 -11.26 -2.04 -7.32
C LEU A 4 -10.16 -1.03 -7.05
N ILE A 5 -10.32 0.20 -7.54
CA ILE A 5 -9.47 1.33 -7.16
C ILE A 5 -10.24 2.19 -6.17
N ARG A 6 -9.65 2.46 -5.00
CA ARG A 6 -10.23 3.32 -3.97
C ARG A 6 -9.18 4.24 -3.34
N PRO A 7 -9.57 5.35 -2.70
CA PRO A 7 -8.66 6.10 -1.85
C PRO A 7 -8.02 5.20 -0.79
N ILE A 8 -6.78 5.52 -0.43
CA ILE A 8 -6.09 4.87 0.68
C ILE A 8 -6.85 5.09 1.99
N ASP A 9 -6.90 4.05 2.83
CA ASP A 9 -7.57 4.09 4.13
C ASP A 9 -6.61 3.71 5.26
N ILE A 10 -6.97 4.12 6.48
CA ILE A 10 -6.24 3.74 7.69
C ILE A 10 -6.32 2.20 7.83
N GLY A 11 -5.16 1.55 7.83
CA GLY A 11 -5.05 0.08 7.86
C GLY A 11 -4.39 -0.51 6.61
N ASP A 12 -4.35 0.23 5.50
CA ASP A 12 -3.68 -0.21 4.26
C ASP A 12 -2.15 -0.29 4.38
N GLY A 13 -1.58 0.26 5.46
CA GLY A 13 -0.13 0.39 5.67
C GLY A 13 0.63 -0.92 5.52
N LYS A 14 0.06 -2.05 5.97
CA LYS A 14 0.69 -3.37 5.81
C LYS A 14 0.77 -3.81 4.34
N GLY A 15 -0.29 -3.63 3.58
CA GLY A 15 -0.33 -4.01 2.17
C GLY A 15 0.56 -3.12 1.30
N ILE A 16 0.56 -1.81 1.55
CA ILE A 16 1.43 -0.86 0.86
C ILE A 16 2.90 -1.13 1.19
N ASN A 17 3.22 -1.38 2.45
CA ASN A 17 4.58 -1.74 2.85
C ASN A 17 5.05 -3.05 2.20
N ALA A 18 4.15 -4.03 2.02
CA ALA A 18 4.48 -5.26 1.30
C ALA A 18 4.79 -4.95 -0.17
N LEU A 19 3.92 -4.18 -0.85
CA LEU A 19 4.09 -3.76 -2.25
C LEU A 19 5.39 -2.99 -2.47
N ARG A 20 5.66 -1.97 -1.65
CA ARG A 20 6.84 -1.11 -1.77
C ARG A 20 8.16 -1.80 -1.46
N ARG A 21 8.13 -2.99 -0.84
CA ARG A 21 9.31 -3.82 -0.57
C ARG A 21 9.46 -5.00 -1.54
N MET A 22 8.53 -5.18 -2.49
CA MET A 22 8.67 -6.23 -3.49
C MET A 22 9.89 -5.97 -4.37
N PRO A 23 10.71 -7.00 -4.66
CA PRO A 23 11.77 -6.90 -5.66
C PRO A 23 11.22 -6.44 -7.01
N GLY A 24 11.93 -5.53 -7.66
CA GLY A 24 11.49 -4.83 -8.86
C GLY A 24 10.63 -3.59 -8.59
N VAL A 25 10.02 -3.43 -7.41
CA VAL A 25 9.27 -2.22 -7.06
C VAL A 25 10.17 -1.22 -6.33
N PHE A 26 10.81 -1.66 -5.23
CA PHE A 26 11.56 -0.75 -4.37
C PHE A 26 12.73 -0.08 -5.10
N GLU A 27 13.34 -0.77 -6.06
CA GLU A 27 14.41 -0.28 -6.92
C GLU A 27 13.96 0.89 -7.80
N ASN A 28 12.69 0.92 -8.19
CA ASN A 28 12.12 1.92 -9.09
C ASN A 28 11.48 3.11 -8.37
N ILE A 29 11.19 2.99 -7.08
CA ILE A 29 10.54 4.04 -6.28
C ILE A 29 11.45 4.63 -5.20
N LEU A 30 12.75 4.32 -5.23
CA LEU A 30 13.70 4.66 -4.15
C LEU A 30 13.24 4.11 -2.79
N GLY A 31 12.59 2.95 -2.81
CA GLY A 31 12.05 2.27 -1.64
C GLY A 31 13.16 1.66 -0.78
N ILE A 32 12.88 1.55 0.52
CA ILE A 32 13.82 0.94 1.47
C ILE A 32 13.37 -0.49 1.74
N PRO A 33 14.15 -1.52 1.35
CA PRO A 33 13.75 -2.92 1.52
C PRO A 33 13.62 -3.34 2.99
N SER A 34 14.28 -2.64 3.91
CA SER A 34 14.17 -2.84 5.36
C SER A 34 13.06 -2.03 6.04
N GLU A 35 12.20 -1.35 5.27
CA GLU A 35 11.19 -0.46 5.83
C GLU A 35 10.17 -1.20 6.70
N ARG A 36 9.97 -0.67 7.91
CA ARG A 36 8.99 -1.22 8.87
C ARG A 36 7.58 -0.83 8.46
N VAL A 37 6.62 -1.74 8.69
CA VAL A 37 5.18 -1.51 8.48
C VAL A 37 4.72 -0.22 9.16
N LYS A 38 5.15 0.00 10.41
CA LYS A 38 4.80 1.20 11.18
C LYS A 38 5.10 2.51 10.45
N ARG A 39 6.18 2.59 9.66
CA ARG A 39 6.49 3.82 8.91
C ARG A 39 5.45 4.13 7.84
N ASN A 40 4.87 3.11 7.21
CA ASN A 40 3.78 3.29 6.24
C ASN A 40 2.47 3.61 6.95
N GLU A 41 2.18 2.97 8.09
CA GLU A 41 1.00 3.31 8.91
C GLU A 41 1.06 4.77 9.39
N ASP A 42 2.20 5.19 9.94
CA ASP A 42 2.43 6.56 10.38
C ASP A 42 2.31 7.55 9.19
N PHE A 43 2.81 7.19 8.01
CA PHE A 43 2.66 8.01 6.80
C PHE A 43 1.19 8.23 6.44
N ILE A 44 0.37 7.16 6.43
CA ILE A 44 -1.05 7.22 6.06
C ILE A 44 -1.84 8.06 7.08
N VAL A 45 -1.60 7.84 8.37
CA VAL A 45 -2.29 8.56 9.45
C VAL A 45 -1.98 10.06 9.43
N ASN A 46 -0.79 10.44 8.99
CA ASN A 46 -0.38 11.84 8.89
C ASN A 46 -0.60 12.46 7.50
N MET A 47 -1.40 11.81 6.64
CA MET A 47 -1.71 12.38 5.32
C MET A 47 -2.50 13.69 5.45
N ASP A 48 -2.06 14.72 4.73
CA ASP A 48 -2.75 16.00 4.64
C ASP A 48 -3.54 16.16 3.33
N GLY A 49 -4.20 17.31 3.18
CA GLY A 49 -5.03 17.62 2.02
C GLY A 49 -4.29 17.71 0.68
N ASN A 50 -2.96 17.68 0.65
CA ASN A 50 -2.15 17.71 -0.57
C ASN A 50 -1.67 16.32 -1.01
N GLN A 51 -1.92 15.29 -0.20
CA GLN A 51 -1.49 13.93 -0.48
C GLN A 51 -2.65 13.12 -1.05
N HIS A 52 -2.69 12.98 -2.37
CA HIS A 52 -3.72 12.25 -3.09
C HIS A 52 -3.20 10.90 -3.55
N GLN A 53 -3.52 9.83 -2.81
CA GLN A 53 -3.13 8.46 -3.15
C GLN A 53 -4.34 7.55 -3.25
N PHE A 54 -4.32 6.67 -4.25
CA PHE A 54 -5.26 5.59 -4.45
C PHE A 54 -4.52 4.26 -4.33
N VAL A 55 -5.28 3.22 -4.01
CA VAL A 55 -4.81 1.83 -4.00
C VAL A 55 -5.72 0.99 -4.89
N ALA A 56 -5.11 0.07 -5.63
CA ALA A 56 -5.79 -1.02 -6.29
C ALA A 56 -5.84 -2.23 -5.36
N ILE A 57 -7.05 -2.75 -5.14
CA ILE A 57 -7.29 -3.91 -4.31
C ILE A 57 -7.94 -5.04 -5.12
N THR A 58 -7.66 -6.27 -4.73
CA THR A 58 -8.40 -7.45 -5.17
C THR A 58 -8.81 -8.29 -3.95
N LYS A 59 -9.83 -9.12 -4.09
CA LYS A 59 -10.23 -10.06 -3.05
C LYS A 59 -9.47 -11.36 -3.20
N ASN A 60 -8.80 -11.79 -2.13
CA ASN A 60 -8.15 -13.09 -2.13
C ASN A 60 -9.20 -14.23 -2.06
N LYS A 61 -8.75 -15.49 -2.14
CA LYS A 61 -9.64 -16.67 -2.06
C LYS A 61 -10.43 -16.77 -0.75
N ASN A 62 -9.99 -16.07 0.30
CA ASN A 62 -10.63 -16.01 1.61
C ASN A 62 -11.57 -14.79 1.75
N GLY A 63 -11.69 -13.96 0.71
CA GLY A 63 -12.50 -12.74 0.71
C GLY A 63 -11.84 -11.51 1.33
N GLU A 64 -10.58 -11.60 1.76
CA GLU A 64 -9.83 -10.48 2.34
C GLU A 64 -9.27 -9.58 1.24
N GLU A 65 -9.20 -8.28 1.53
CA GLU A 65 -8.62 -7.30 0.62
C GLU A 65 -7.10 -7.45 0.56
N GLN A 66 -6.57 -7.53 -0.66
CA GLN A 66 -5.15 -7.53 -0.94
C GLN A 66 -4.80 -6.34 -1.84
N ILE A 67 -3.86 -5.52 -1.39
CA ILE A 67 -3.31 -4.41 -2.17
C ILE A 67 -2.38 -4.95 -3.24
N ILE A 68 -2.60 -4.51 -4.48
CA ILE A 68 -1.87 -4.97 -5.67
C ILE A 68 -1.26 -3.83 -6.49
N GLY A 69 -1.56 -2.57 -6.19
CA GLY A 69 -1.06 -1.40 -6.92
C GLY A 69 -1.40 -0.10 -6.24
#